data_AF-A0A9C7PS17-F1
#
_entry.id   AF-A0A9C7PS17-F1
#
_cell.length_a   1.000
_cell.length_b   1.000
_cell.length_c   1.000
_cell.angle_alpha   90.00
_cell.angle_beta   90.00
_cell.angle_gamma   90.00
#
_symmetry.space_group_name_H-M   'P 1'
#
loop_
_entity.id
_entity.type
_entity.pdbx_description
1 polymer ?
#
loop_
_entity_poly.entity_id
_entity_poly.type
_entity_poly.pdbx_seq_one_letter_code
_entity_poly.pdbx_strand_id
1 'polypeptide(L)'
;MKLSLVFVTVLLCLSLVRTHAKCTYIEEYCGTSASGVVVHWKWVNEAEGLIEWTFNNTGSKDASVILNRGATYNGAPLVPPYVFAAAYFPAYLYDGLAQYFYGKPVPLRNYQADYDLPIGMLDVDGHYWTVFVFTLAPGQVFRMEEGGYIYEGSNIFPYCQNVDDITYEGSGVFTVDYDVTTQCKEFDSTQPCPPKKFDVGSAYYSIKKGLVNSTNFWPSAGDKFEMNLCLAESNYGSMRKADGANIADVDRQQLAAISQQVKSTVRSAKVSSDKRLKRIL
;
A
#
# COMPACT_ATOMS: atom_id res chain seq x y z
N MET A 1 -83.18 15.34 -19.92
CA MET A 1 -82.79 15.20 -18.50
C MET A 1 -81.68 14.16 -18.37
N LYS A 2 -80.45 14.60 -18.13
CA LYS A 2 -79.49 14.00 -17.19
C LYS A 2 -78.23 14.88 -17.22
N LEU A 3 -78.05 15.60 -16.11
CA LEU A 3 -76.90 16.47 -15.81
C LEU A 3 -75.61 15.67 -15.94
N SER A 4 -74.65 16.19 -16.72
CA SER A 4 -73.26 15.72 -16.66
C SER A 4 -72.56 16.41 -15.50
N LEU A 5 -71.97 15.56 -14.65
CA LEU A 5 -71.31 15.88 -13.40
C LEU A 5 -69.92 16.48 -13.67
N VAL A 6 -69.67 17.64 -13.07
CA VAL A 6 -68.36 18.30 -13.05
C VAL A 6 -67.43 17.54 -12.11
N PHE A 7 -66.36 16.95 -12.63
CA PHE A 7 -65.23 16.45 -11.82
C PHE A 7 -64.08 17.46 -11.90
N VAL A 8 -63.97 18.32 -10.88
CA VAL A 8 -62.80 19.16 -10.65
C VAL A 8 -61.69 18.26 -10.14
N THR A 9 -60.68 18.00 -10.99
CA THR A 9 -59.46 17.31 -10.59
C THR A 9 -58.56 18.33 -9.91
N VAL A 10 -58.54 18.33 -8.57
CA VAL A 10 -57.57 19.12 -7.79
C VAL A 10 -56.21 18.45 -7.92
N LEU A 11 -55.37 19.03 -8.77
CA LEU A 11 -53.97 18.66 -8.94
C LEU A 11 -53.21 19.01 -7.64
N LEU A 12 -53.06 18.05 -6.74
CA LEU A 12 -52.12 18.17 -5.63
C LEU A 12 -50.70 18.17 -6.21
N CYS A 13 -50.09 19.35 -6.32
CA CYS A 13 -48.65 19.51 -6.46
C CYS A 13 -47.97 18.97 -5.18
N LEU A 14 -47.76 17.66 -5.13
CA LEU A 14 -46.71 17.05 -4.31
C LEU A 14 -45.37 17.53 -4.88
N SER A 15 -44.92 18.67 -4.37
CA SER A 15 -43.52 19.06 -4.45
C SER A 15 -42.71 18.05 -3.63
N LEU A 16 -42.29 16.97 -4.32
CA LEU A 16 -41.16 16.15 -3.91
C LEU A 16 -39.93 17.05 -3.88
N VAL A 17 -39.74 17.76 -2.77
CA VAL A 17 -38.44 18.28 -2.38
C VAL A 17 -37.60 17.03 -2.11
N ARG A 18 -36.92 16.54 -3.15
CA ARG A 18 -35.79 15.61 -3.03
C ARG A 18 -34.73 16.33 -2.20
N THR A 19 -34.83 16.24 -0.89
CA THR A 19 -33.68 16.46 -0.01
C THR A 19 -32.61 15.50 -0.50
N HIS A 20 -31.61 16.04 -1.19
CA HIS A 20 -30.39 15.31 -1.45
C HIS A 20 -29.78 15.10 -0.07
N ALA A 21 -30.07 13.94 0.53
CA ALA A 21 -29.33 13.47 1.69
C ALA A 21 -27.87 13.53 1.26
N LYS A 22 -27.12 14.50 1.79
CA LYS A 22 -25.67 14.44 1.73
C LYS A 22 -25.34 13.14 2.43
N CYS A 23 -24.98 12.11 1.69
CA CYS A 23 -24.39 10.91 2.25
C CYS A 23 -23.15 11.39 3.01
N THR A 24 -23.29 11.52 4.32
CA THR A 24 -22.15 11.79 5.20
C THR A 24 -21.35 10.50 5.17
N TYR A 25 -20.28 10.47 4.36
CA TYR A 25 -19.34 9.36 4.41
C TYR A 25 -18.76 9.35 5.83
N ILE A 26 -19.01 8.26 6.56
CA ILE A 26 -18.49 8.07 7.90
C ILE A 26 -17.02 7.71 7.74
N GLU A 27 -16.14 8.56 8.25
CA GLU A 27 -14.72 8.25 8.39
C GLU A 27 -14.52 7.51 9.71
N GLU A 28 -14.02 6.28 9.61
CA GLU A 28 -13.76 5.40 10.75
C GLU A 28 -12.32 5.60 11.22
N TYR A 29 -12.14 5.70 12.54
CA TYR A 29 -10.82 5.87 13.14
C TYR A 29 -10.07 4.53 13.21
N CYS A 30 -8.81 4.55 12.76
CA CYS A 30 -7.93 3.39 12.76
C CYS A 30 -6.95 3.42 13.93
N GLY A 31 -6.19 4.50 14.07
CA GLY A 31 -5.13 4.60 15.07
C GLY A 31 -4.33 5.90 14.96
N THR A 32 -3.45 6.13 15.93
CA THR A 32 -2.53 7.27 15.95
C THR A 32 -1.16 6.79 16.40
N SER A 33 -0.11 7.13 15.65
CA SER A 33 1.28 6.83 16.04
C SER A 33 1.79 7.78 17.13
N ALA A 34 2.93 7.47 17.77
CA ALA A 34 3.49 8.33 18.81
C ALA A 34 4.05 9.64 18.25
N SER A 35 4.42 9.69 16.96
CA SER A 35 4.81 10.94 16.27
C SER A 35 3.62 11.83 15.86
N GLY A 36 2.38 11.32 15.97
CA GLY A 36 1.16 12.07 15.68
C GLY A 36 0.57 11.87 14.29
N VAL A 37 0.90 10.76 13.62
CA VAL A 37 0.22 10.35 12.38
C VAL A 37 -1.08 9.66 12.73
N VAL A 38 -2.20 10.28 12.38
CA VAL A 38 -3.56 9.78 12.57
C VAL A 38 -4.01 9.08 11.30
N VAL A 39 -4.57 7.87 11.43
CA VAL A 39 -5.08 7.08 10.32
C VAL A 39 -6.59 6.89 10.44
N HIS A 40 -7.28 7.07 9.33
CA HIS A 40 -8.71 6.80 9.16
C HIS A 40 -8.94 5.98 7.89
N TRP A 41 -10.12 5.39 7.77
CA TRP A 41 -10.60 4.86 6.51
C TRP A 41 -12.06 5.23 6.26
N LYS A 42 -12.49 5.19 5.00
CA LYS A 42 -13.90 5.29 4.62
C LYS A 42 -14.18 4.48 3.37
N TRP A 43 -15.44 4.13 3.16
CA TRP A 43 -15.89 3.59 1.87
C TRP A 43 -15.83 4.66 0.78
N VAL A 44 -15.18 4.32 -0.34
CA VAL A 44 -15.24 5.09 -1.59
C VAL A 44 -16.32 4.50 -2.49
N ASN A 45 -16.31 3.17 -2.64
CA ASN A 45 -17.35 2.42 -3.31
C ASN A 45 -17.62 1.12 -2.55
N GLU A 46 -18.55 1.18 -1.60
CA GLU A 46 -18.91 0.06 -0.75
C GLU A 46 -19.39 -1.17 -1.56
N ALA A 47 -20.12 -0.96 -2.65
CA ALA A 47 -20.62 -2.05 -3.50
C ALA A 47 -19.50 -2.82 -4.23
N GLU A 48 -18.32 -2.22 -4.37
CA GLU A 48 -17.15 -2.84 -4.99
C GLU A 48 -16.08 -3.26 -3.96
N GLY A 49 -16.34 -3.08 -2.67
CA GLY A 49 -15.36 -3.34 -1.62
C GLY A 49 -14.15 -2.41 -1.69
N LEU A 50 -14.36 -1.15 -2.08
CA LEU A 50 -13.31 -0.16 -2.24
C LEU A 50 -13.35 0.88 -1.11
N ILE A 51 -12.25 0.99 -0.37
CA ILE A 51 -12.05 1.98 0.69
C ILE A 51 -10.96 2.99 0.32
N GLU A 52 -10.90 4.09 1.06
CA GLU A 52 -9.78 5.04 1.08
C GLU A 52 -9.20 5.07 2.50
N TRP A 53 -7.90 4.80 2.62
CA TRP A 53 -7.11 5.12 3.80
C TRP A 53 -6.67 6.58 3.76
N THR A 54 -6.79 7.27 4.89
CA THR A 54 -6.29 8.64 5.07
C THR A 54 -5.27 8.66 6.19
N PHE A 55 -4.05 9.09 5.89
CA PHE A 55 -2.96 9.31 6.84
C PHE A 55 -2.79 10.82 7.01
N ASN A 56 -2.79 11.32 8.24
CA ASN A 56 -2.66 12.73 8.55
C ASN A 56 -1.60 12.95 9.64
N ASN A 57 -0.48 13.59 9.29
CA ASN A 57 0.54 13.93 10.28
C ASN A 57 0.16 15.24 11.00
N THR A 58 -0.43 15.11 12.19
CA THR A 58 -0.77 16.23 13.08
C THR A 58 0.40 16.67 13.96
N GLY A 59 1.53 15.97 13.87
CA GLY A 59 2.76 16.28 14.58
C GLY A 59 3.50 17.49 13.99
N SER A 60 4.62 17.84 14.61
CA SER A 60 5.47 18.98 14.23
C SER A 60 6.73 18.61 13.47
N LYS A 61 6.94 17.32 13.17
CA LYS A 61 8.11 16.80 12.45
C LYS A 61 7.68 15.79 11.38
N ASP A 62 8.55 15.56 10.40
CA ASP A 62 8.39 14.44 9.47
C ASP A 62 8.30 13.14 10.26
N ALA A 63 7.35 12.29 9.88
CA ALA A 63 7.07 11.01 10.53
C ALA A 63 7.03 9.91 9.48
N SER A 64 7.63 8.75 9.78
CA SER A 64 7.49 7.53 8.97
C SER A 64 6.76 6.49 9.79
N VAL A 65 5.68 5.95 9.24
CA VAL A 65 4.85 4.96 9.93
C VAL A 65 4.56 3.75 9.07
N ILE A 66 4.24 2.65 9.73
CA ILE A 66 3.60 1.47 9.13
C ILE A 66 2.17 1.34 9.65
N LEU A 67 1.34 0.63 8.90
CA LEU A 67 -0.02 0.28 9.29
C LEU A 67 -0.11 -1.23 9.47
N ASN A 68 -0.63 -1.68 10.61
CA ASN A 68 -0.95 -3.08 10.86
C ASN A 68 -2.47 -3.24 10.97
N ARG A 69 -3.02 -4.02 10.05
CA ARG A 69 -4.46 -4.11 9.80
C ARG A 69 -4.86 -5.52 9.38
N GLY A 70 -6.14 -5.81 9.50
CA GLY A 70 -6.79 -7.03 9.03
C GLY A 70 -8.21 -6.70 8.56
N ALA A 71 -9.10 -7.68 8.64
CA ALA A 71 -10.50 -7.52 8.26
C ALA A 71 -11.42 -8.36 9.14
N THR A 72 -12.64 -7.87 9.34
CA THR A 72 -13.70 -8.59 10.05
C THR A 72 -14.88 -8.89 9.13
N TYR A 73 -15.56 -10.00 9.41
CA TYR A 73 -16.81 -10.39 8.77
C TYR A 73 -17.83 -10.76 9.84
N ASN A 74 -19.02 -10.15 9.80
CA ASN A 74 -20.07 -10.32 10.81
C ASN A 74 -19.58 -10.08 12.26
N GLY A 75 -18.67 -9.13 12.46
CA GLY A 75 -18.10 -8.79 13.77
C GLY A 75 -17.04 -9.77 14.29
N ALA A 76 -16.68 -10.81 13.53
CA ALA A 76 -15.60 -11.73 13.86
C ALA A 76 -14.36 -11.47 12.98
N PRO A 77 -13.13 -11.70 13.47
CA PRO A 77 -11.93 -11.62 12.65
C PRO A 77 -12.00 -12.63 11.49
N LEU A 78 -11.88 -12.12 10.25
CA LEU A 78 -11.75 -12.94 9.04
C LEU A 78 -10.27 -13.02 8.64
N VAL A 79 -9.62 -11.86 8.57
CA VAL A 79 -8.18 -11.74 8.28
C VAL A 79 -7.51 -11.22 9.55
N PRO A 80 -6.57 -11.99 10.16
CA PRO A 80 -5.84 -11.52 11.33
C PRO A 80 -5.01 -10.27 10.98
N PRO A 81 -4.68 -9.41 11.94
CA PRO A 81 -3.82 -8.28 11.69
C PRO A 81 -2.44 -8.67 11.15
N TYR A 82 -2.03 -8.01 10.08
CA TYR A 82 -0.70 -8.10 9.51
C TYR A 82 -0.19 -6.71 9.07
N VAL A 83 1.13 -6.57 8.99
CA VAL A 83 1.77 -5.33 8.52
C VAL A 83 1.47 -5.13 7.04
N PHE A 84 0.95 -3.96 6.68
CA PHE A 84 0.59 -3.65 5.31
C PHE A 84 1.81 -3.71 4.38
N ALA A 85 1.62 -4.33 3.21
CA ALA A 85 2.61 -4.83 2.25
C ALA A 85 3.25 -6.17 2.57
N ALA A 86 3.03 -6.78 3.74
CA ALA A 86 3.53 -8.16 3.97
C ALA A 86 2.75 -9.20 3.14
N ALA A 87 1.53 -8.86 2.71
CA ALA A 87 0.74 -9.67 1.79
C ALA A 87 0.92 -9.23 0.35
N TYR A 88 1.20 -10.20 -0.52
CA TYR A 88 1.16 -10.10 -1.98
C TYR A 88 2.05 -9.01 -2.59
N PHE A 89 3.12 -8.61 -1.89
CA PHE A 89 4.03 -7.56 -2.35
C PHE A 89 4.61 -7.80 -3.76
N PRO A 90 4.94 -9.03 -4.21
CA PRO A 90 5.49 -9.21 -5.55
C PRO A 90 4.46 -8.91 -6.63
N ALA A 91 3.17 -9.15 -6.34
CA ALA A 91 2.08 -8.77 -7.23
C ALA A 91 1.96 -7.24 -7.32
N TYR A 92 2.12 -6.53 -6.19
CA TYR A 92 2.12 -5.06 -6.17
C TYR A 92 3.28 -4.47 -6.98
N LEU A 93 4.47 -5.06 -6.86
CA LEU A 93 5.64 -4.67 -7.65
C LEU A 93 5.39 -4.89 -9.15
N TYR A 94 4.82 -6.05 -9.51
CA TYR A 94 4.60 -6.39 -10.92
C TYR A 94 3.56 -5.50 -11.61
N ASP A 95 2.45 -5.23 -10.93
CA ASP A 95 1.41 -4.31 -11.45
C ASP A 95 1.84 -2.84 -11.37
N GLY A 96 3.02 -2.59 -10.80
CA GLY A 96 3.57 -1.26 -10.59
C GLY A 96 2.65 -0.43 -9.71
N LEU A 97 2.03 -1.04 -8.70
CA LEU A 97 1.30 -0.40 -7.58
C LEU A 97 2.26 0.11 -6.50
N ALA A 98 3.42 -0.51 -6.43
CA ALA A 98 4.40 -0.31 -5.40
C ALA A 98 5.81 -0.44 -5.96
N GLN A 99 6.76 0.21 -5.28
CA GLN A 99 8.17 0.12 -5.61
C GLN A 99 9.03 0.19 -4.36
N TYR A 100 10.13 -0.57 -4.36
CA TYR A 100 11.20 -0.34 -3.40
C TYR A 100 11.85 1.00 -3.68
N PHE A 101 12.08 1.78 -2.64
CA PHE A 101 12.84 3.03 -2.73
C PHE A 101 14.19 2.86 -2.05
N TYR A 102 15.22 3.46 -2.64
CA TYR A 102 16.57 3.50 -2.10
C TYR A 102 16.90 4.90 -1.58
N GLY A 103 17.55 4.97 -0.43
CA GLY A 103 17.93 6.22 0.23
C GLY A 103 16.98 6.66 1.34
N LYS A 104 17.30 7.81 1.94
CA LYS A 104 16.52 8.39 3.04
C LYS A 104 15.08 8.68 2.56
N PRO A 105 14.04 8.32 3.34
CA PRO A 105 12.67 8.62 2.96
C PRO A 105 12.46 10.12 2.83
N VAL A 106 11.64 10.48 1.84
CA VAL A 106 11.10 11.82 1.69
C VAL A 106 9.60 11.75 1.95
N PRO A 107 8.99 12.82 2.49
CA PRO A 107 7.54 12.91 2.58
C PRO A 107 6.88 12.56 1.25
N LEU A 108 5.85 11.73 1.33
CA LEU A 108 5.05 11.33 0.19
C LEU A 108 4.53 12.58 -0.53
N ARG A 109 4.29 12.50 -1.84
CA ARG A 109 3.56 13.58 -2.52
C ARG A 109 2.08 13.27 -2.41
N ASN A 110 1.24 14.31 -2.26
CA ASN A 110 -0.21 14.13 -2.27
C ASN A 110 -0.61 13.40 -3.55
N TYR A 111 -1.24 12.25 -3.37
CA TYR A 111 -1.42 11.29 -4.43
C TYR A 111 -2.75 11.49 -5.14
N GLN A 112 -2.68 11.72 -6.44
CA GLN A 112 -3.77 11.47 -7.37
C GLN A 112 -3.13 10.83 -8.61
N ALA A 113 -3.33 9.52 -8.76
CA ALA A 113 -3.24 8.73 -10.00
C ALA A 113 -1.96 7.94 -10.38
N ASP A 114 -0.79 8.09 -9.75
CA ASP A 114 0.44 7.42 -10.23
C ASP A 114 1.04 6.42 -9.21
N TYR A 115 0.58 5.18 -9.34
CA TYR A 115 0.90 3.88 -8.70
C TYR A 115 2.29 3.62 -8.03
N ASP A 116 2.77 4.49 -7.13
CA ASP A 116 4.11 4.36 -6.51
C ASP A 116 4.08 4.26 -4.98
N LEU A 117 3.35 3.29 -4.40
CA LEU A 117 3.41 3.07 -2.95
C LEU A 117 4.82 2.64 -2.50
N PRO A 118 5.46 3.36 -1.57
CA PRO A 118 6.84 3.09 -1.19
C PRO A 118 6.94 1.83 -0.33
N ILE A 119 7.73 0.86 -0.77
CA ILE A 119 8.11 -0.31 0.00
C ILE A 119 9.51 -0.14 0.57
N GLY A 120 9.65 -0.40 1.87
CA GLY A 120 10.92 -0.48 2.58
C GLY A 120 11.13 -1.85 3.23
N MET A 121 12.34 -2.05 3.76
CA MET A 121 12.67 -3.20 4.61
C MET A 121 12.58 -2.82 6.09
N LEU A 122 11.86 -3.58 6.90
CA LEU A 122 11.76 -3.39 8.34
C LEU A 122 12.53 -4.47 9.08
N ASP A 123 13.52 -4.07 9.90
CA ASP A 123 14.20 -4.95 10.84
C ASP A 123 13.31 -5.20 12.06
N VAL A 124 12.94 -6.46 12.25
CA VAL A 124 12.22 -6.96 13.42
C VAL A 124 13.03 -8.11 14.02
N ASP A 125 13.64 -7.83 15.18
CA ASP A 125 14.47 -8.77 15.94
C ASP A 125 15.59 -9.43 15.11
N GLY A 126 16.23 -8.67 14.19
CA GLY A 126 17.36 -9.13 13.38
C GLY A 126 16.95 -9.81 12.06
N HIS A 127 15.67 -9.77 11.72
CA HIS A 127 15.12 -10.27 10.47
C HIS A 127 14.45 -9.14 9.70
N TYR A 128 14.70 -9.06 8.40
CA TYR A 128 14.09 -8.05 7.54
C TYR A 128 12.77 -8.54 6.96
N TRP A 129 11.85 -7.59 6.78
CA TRP A 129 10.54 -7.83 6.20
C TRP A 129 10.12 -6.67 5.30
N THR A 130 9.31 -6.95 4.30
CA THR A 130 8.78 -5.92 3.40
C THR A 130 7.57 -5.19 4.03
N VAL A 131 7.54 -3.85 3.94
CA VAL A 131 6.46 -3.01 4.49
C VAL A 131 6.16 -1.80 3.61
N PHE A 132 4.91 -1.33 3.59
CA PHE A 132 4.61 0.02 3.09
C PHE A 132 5.08 1.07 4.10
N VAL A 133 5.82 2.06 3.62
CA VAL A 133 6.40 3.12 4.46
C VAL A 133 5.71 4.45 4.19
N PHE A 134 4.85 4.88 5.11
CA PHE A 134 4.16 6.15 4.96
C PHE A 134 4.96 7.27 5.63
N THR A 135 5.78 7.97 4.85
CA THR A 135 6.49 9.17 5.32
C THR A 135 5.68 10.43 5.04
N LEU A 136 5.36 11.23 6.06
CA LEU A 136 4.55 12.44 5.96
C LEU A 136 5.24 13.64 6.62
N ALA A 137 5.22 14.79 5.93
CA ALA A 137 5.63 16.06 6.51
C ALA A 137 4.58 16.59 7.53
N PRO A 138 4.95 17.53 8.43
CA PRO A 138 3.99 18.15 9.34
C PRO A 138 2.78 18.75 8.61
N GLY A 139 1.58 18.42 9.08
CA GLY A 139 0.31 18.88 8.50
C GLY A 139 -0.05 18.22 7.16
N GLN A 140 0.76 17.28 6.68
CA GLN A 140 0.47 16.58 5.44
C GLN A 140 -0.66 15.56 5.61
N VAL A 141 -1.52 15.47 4.60
CA VAL A 141 -2.53 14.42 4.47
C VAL A 141 -2.26 13.59 3.22
N PHE A 142 -2.01 12.30 3.40
CA PHE A 142 -1.87 11.32 2.33
C PHE A 142 -3.12 10.43 2.26
N ARG A 143 -3.53 10.05 1.05
CA ARG A 143 -4.69 9.19 0.81
C ARG A 143 -4.34 8.10 -0.17
N MET A 144 -4.87 6.90 0.04
CA MET A 144 -4.76 5.78 -0.90
C MET A 144 -6.02 4.93 -0.90
N GLU A 145 -6.40 4.47 -2.08
CA GLU A 145 -7.51 3.54 -2.23
C GLU A 145 -7.03 2.08 -2.06
N GLU A 146 -7.88 1.25 -1.47
CA GLU A 146 -7.66 -0.19 -1.33
C GLU A 146 -8.94 -0.97 -1.63
N GLY A 147 -8.84 -1.95 -2.53
CA GLY A 147 -9.91 -2.86 -2.89
C GLY A 147 -10.03 -4.07 -1.97
N GLY A 148 -10.69 -5.13 -2.43
CA GLY A 148 -10.67 -6.45 -1.78
C GLY A 148 -11.59 -6.62 -0.57
N TYR A 149 -12.39 -5.61 -0.21
CA TYR A 149 -13.29 -5.69 0.95
C TYR A 149 -14.64 -6.37 0.65
N ILE A 150 -14.65 -7.38 -0.24
CA ILE A 150 -15.79 -8.26 -0.51
C ILE A 150 -15.40 -9.72 -0.22
N TYR A 151 -16.16 -10.39 0.64
CA TYR A 151 -16.04 -11.81 0.92
C TYR A 151 -17.41 -12.48 0.78
N GLU A 152 -17.49 -13.56 0.00
CA GLU A 152 -18.73 -14.30 -0.27
C GLU A 152 -19.91 -13.39 -0.73
N GLY A 153 -19.59 -12.35 -1.51
CA GLY A 153 -20.58 -11.41 -2.04
C GLY A 153 -21.10 -10.39 -1.02
N SER A 154 -20.47 -10.28 0.15
CA SER A 154 -20.80 -9.34 1.21
C SER A 154 -19.59 -8.50 1.61
N ASN A 155 -19.83 -7.34 2.21
CA ASN A 155 -18.74 -6.47 2.68
C ASN A 155 -18.04 -7.08 3.89
N ILE A 156 -16.71 -6.98 3.88
CA ILE A 156 -15.88 -7.14 5.08
C ILE A 156 -15.39 -5.77 5.53
N PHE A 157 -15.14 -5.61 6.82
CA PHE A 157 -14.79 -4.32 7.39
C PHE A 157 -13.31 -4.28 7.75
N PRO A 158 -12.57 -3.23 7.38
CA PRO A 158 -11.21 -3.04 7.83
C PRO A 158 -11.11 -3.10 9.36
N TYR A 159 -10.15 -3.86 9.84
CA TYR A 159 -9.80 -3.91 11.25
C TYR A 159 -8.41 -3.33 11.43
N CYS A 160 -8.26 -2.32 12.26
CA CYS A 160 -6.96 -1.73 12.56
C CYS A 160 -6.44 -2.21 13.91
N GLN A 161 -5.22 -2.74 13.93
CA GLN A 161 -4.56 -3.07 15.19
C GLN A 161 -3.79 -1.86 15.71
N ASN A 162 -2.88 -1.30 14.89
CA ASN A 162 -2.03 -0.19 15.28
C ASN A 162 -1.39 0.53 14.09
N VAL A 163 -0.92 1.76 14.37
CA VAL A 163 -0.11 2.59 13.50
C VAL A 163 1.17 2.89 14.27
N ASP A 164 2.30 2.34 13.82
CA ASP A 164 3.57 2.42 14.56
C ASP A 164 4.60 3.27 13.83
N ASP A 165 5.37 4.02 14.60
CA ASP A 165 6.52 4.78 14.10
C ASP A 165 7.68 3.85 13.78
N ILE A 166 8.33 4.12 12.65
CA ILE A 166 9.55 3.44 12.21
C ILE A 166 10.67 4.45 11.99
N THR A 167 11.91 4.01 12.28
CA THR A 167 13.10 4.86 12.18
C THR A 167 13.94 4.42 11.01
N TYR A 168 14.28 5.35 10.12
CA TYR A 168 15.19 5.06 9.01
C TYR A 168 16.61 4.80 9.55
N GLU A 169 17.19 3.67 9.17
CA GLU A 169 18.52 3.25 9.62
C GLU A 169 19.56 3.31 8.49
N GLY A 170 19.14 3.13 7.23
CA GLY A 170 20.05 3.15 6.10
C GLY A 170 19.43 2.65 4.81
N SER A 171 20.28 2.32 3.85
CA SER A 171 19.87 1.68 2.60
C SER A 171 20.85 0.57 2.25
N GLY A 172 20.36 -0.46 1.60
CA GLY A 172 21.16 -1.63 1.22
C GLY A 172 20.57 -2.34 0.01
N VAL A 173 21.32 -3.30 -0.51
CA VAL A 173 20.81 -4.26 -1.48
C VAL A 173 20.32 -5.48 -0.72
N PHE A 174 19.12 -5.93 -1.02
CA PHE A 174 18.49 -7.09 -0.40
C PHE A 174 18.23 -8.15 -1.45
N THR A 175 18.57 -9.38 -1.13
CA THR A 175 18.07 -10.54 -1.86
C THR A 175 16.74 -10.96 -1.25
N VAL A 176 15.71 -10.95 -2.07
CA VAL A 176 14.36 -11.40 -1.73
C VAL A 176 14.17 -12.80 -2.29
N ASP A 177 13.76 -13.76 -1.45
CA ASP A 177 13.35 -15.12 -1.84
C ASP A 177 12.00 -15.42 -1.19
N TYR A 178 10.97 -15.65 -2.00
CA TYR A 178 9.59 -15.72 -1.52
C TYR A 178 8.82 -16.92 -2.07
N ASP A 179 7.69 -17.27 -1.45
CA ASP A 179 6.79 -18.29 -2.00
C ASP A 179 5.87 -17.73 -3.09
N VAL A 180 6.12 -18.10 -4.34
CA VAL A 180 5.34 -17.64 -5.50
C VAL A 180 3.87 -18.09 -5.44
N THR A 181 3.58 -19.24 -4.81
CA THR A 181 2.19 -19.71 -4.74
C THR A 181 1.39 -18.78 -3.85
N THR A 182 1.89 -18.53 -2.65
CA THR A 182 1.19 -17.73 -1.65
C THR A 182 1.24 -16.23 -1.96
N GLN A 183 2.38 -15.69 -2.37
CA GLN A 183 2.51 -14.25 -2.63
C GLN A 183 1.92 -13.78 -3.96
N CYS A 184 1.64 -14.70 -4.90
CA CYS A 184 1.17 -14.33 -6.23
C CYS A 184 -0.06 -15.09 -6.68
N LYS A 185 -0.02 -16.43 -6.64
CA LYS A 185 -1.09 -17.23 -7.25
C LYS A 185 -2.39 -17.19 -6.45
N GLU A 186 -2.28 -17.08 -5.13
CA GLU A 186 -3.45 -16.87 -4.25
C GLU A 186 -4.08 -15.49 -4.47
N PHE A 187 -3.27 -14.46 -4.74
CA PHE A 187 -3.73 -13.12 -5.09
C PHE A 187 -4.42 -13.10 -6.47
N ASP A 188 -3.67 -13.49 -7.50
CA ASP A 188 -4.17 -13.65 -8.85
C ASP A 188 -3.37 -14.73 -9.60
N SER A 189 -3.97 -15.91 -9.71
CA SER A 189 -3.43 -17.04 -10.47
C SER A 189 -3.08 -16.75 -11.94
N THR A 190 -3.55 -15.63 -12.49
CA THR A 190 -3.32 -15.24 -13.90
C THR A 190 -2.26 -14.15 -14.05
N GLN A 191 -1.92 -13.43 -12.99
CA GLN A 191 -0.95 -12.34 -13.04
C GLN A 191 0.47 -12.91 -13.02
N PRO A 192 1.39 -12.39 -13.86
CA PRO A 192 2.78 -12.76 -13.78
C PRO A 192 3.39 -12.22 -12.48
N CYS A 193 4.47 -12.84 -12.04
CA CYS A 193 5.20 -12.39 -10.86
C CYS A 193 6.67 -12.17 -11.14
N PRO A 194 7.35 -11.38 -10.28
CA PRO A 194 8.80 -11.32 -10.28
C PRO A 194 9.42 -12.73 -10.22
N PRO A 195 10.70 -12.87 -10.61
CA PRO A 195 11.41 -14.12 -10.34
C PRO A 195 11.33 -14.45 -8.85
N LYS A 196 11.15 -15.73 -8.50
CA LYS A 196 11.08 -16.22 -7.10
C LYS A 196 12.16 -15.61 -6.20
N LYS A 197 13.36 -15.42 -6.77
CA LYS A 197 14.50 -14.82 -6.12
C LYS A 197 15.04 -13.66 -6.94
N PHE A 198 15.19 -12.49 -6.33
CA PHE A 198 15.66 -11.28 -7.01
C PHE A 198 16.31 -10.31 -6.02
N ASP A 199 17.18 -9.44 -6.54
CA ASP A 199 17.85 -8.41 -5.75
C ASP A 199 17.16 -7.05 -5.91
N VAL A 200 17.07 -6.30 -4.81
CA VAL A 200 16.48 -4.96 -4.78
C VAL A 200 17.31 -4.00 -3.94
N GLY A 201 17.48 -2.78 -4.42
CA GLY A 201 17.90 -1.68 -3.56
C GLY A 201 16.73 -1.21 -2.71
N SER A 202 16.89 -1.16 -1.38
CA SER A 202 15.85 -0.65 -0.49
C SER A 202 16.42 0.12 0.69
N ALA A 203 15.68 1.14 1.14
CA ALA A 203 15.80 1.72 2.46
C ALA A 203 15.38 0.69 3.52
N TYR A 204 16.08 0.69 4.65
CA TYR A 204 15.70 -0.13 5.78
C TYR A 204 15.48 0.67 7.07
N TYR A 205 14.63 0.10 7.91
CA TYR A 205 14.05 0.75 9.07
C TYR A 205 14.17 -0.14 10.30
N SER A 206 14.19 0.47 11.47
CA SER A 206 13.98 -0.19 12.75
C SER A 206 12.61 0.19 13.33
N ILE A 207 12.10 -0.67 14.19
CA ILE A 207 10.90 -0.41 14.99
C ILE A 207 11.20 -0.70 16.46
N LYS A 208 10.48 -0.02 17.36
CA LYS A 208 10.58 -0.29 18.79
C LYS A 208 10.18 -1.74 19.07
N LYS A 209 11.06 -2.45 19.79
CA LYS A 209 10.85 -3.85 20.15
C LYS A 209 9.49 -4.09 20.81
N GLY A 210 8.81 -5.14 20.37
CA GLY A 210 7.53 -5.60 20.92
C GLY A 210 6.28 -4.95 20.31
N LEU A 211 6.41 -3.95 19.42
CA LEU A 211 5.26 -3.40 18.69
C LEU A 211 4.80 -4.34 17.56
N VAL A 212 5.76 -4.97 16.89
CA VAL A 212 5.54 -5.92 15.80
C VAL A 212 6.45 -7.13 16.04
N ASN A 213 6.00 -8.30 15.61
CA ASN A 213 6.81 -9.53 15.61
C ASN A 213 6.62 -10.30 14.30
N SER A 214 7.39 -11.37 14.10
CA SER A 214 7.37 -12.19 12.88
C SER A 214 5.98 -12.70 12.46
N THR A 215 5.05 -12.95 13.39
CA THR A 215 3.70 -13.43 13.05
C THR A 215 2.83 -12.35 12.41
N ASN A 216 3.20 -11.08 12.51
CA ASN A 216 2.50 -9.98 11.84
C ASN A 216 2.85 -9.88 10.35
N PHE A 217 3.79 -10.68 9.84
CA PHE A 217 4.15 -10.67 8.43
C PHE A 217 3.51 -11.85 7.69
N TRP A 218 2.19 -11.90 7.75
CA TRP A 218 1.40 -12.86 6.98
C TRP A 218 1.13 -12.31 5.57
N PRO A 219 1.19 -13.16 4.53
CA PRO A 219 1.60 -14.55 4.51
C PRO A 219 3.12 -14.72 4.28
N SER A 220 3.89 -13.64 4.38
CA SER A 220 5.36 -13.60 4.21
C SER A 220 6.17 -14.43 5.20
N ALA A 221 5.57 -15.14 6.17
CA ALA A 221 6.29 -15.83 7.25
C ALA A 221 7.38 -16.82 6.78
N GLY A 222 7.27 -17.34 5.56
CA GLY A 222 8.28 -18.22 4.93
C GLY A 222 9.26 -17.51 3.98
N ASP A 223 9.05 -16.23 3.70
CA ASP A 223 9.88 -15.43 2.82
C ASP A 223 11.18 -15.03 3.51
N LYS A 224 12.22 -14.79 2.72
CA LYS A 224 13.56 -14.41 3.19
C LYS A 224 13.98 -13.11 2.55
N PHE A 225 14.45 -12.20 3.40
CA PHE A 225 14.96 -10.90 3.02
C PHE A 225 16.38 -10.77 3.60
N GLU A 226 17.38 -11.02 2.78
CA GLU A 226 18.78 -11.05 3.20
C GLU A 226 19.49 -9.80 2.70
N MET A 227 20.03 -9.00 3.62
CA MET A 227 20.82 -7.83 3.23
C MET A 227 22.19 -8.30 2.70
N ASN A 228 22.47 -7.97 1.45
CA ASN A 228 23.79 -8.11 0.86
C ASN A 228 24.68 -7.00 1.38
N LEU A 229 25.43 -7.30 2.42
CA LEU A 229 26.56 -6.48 2.81
C LEU A 229 27.59 -6.57 1.68
N CYS A 230 27.59 -5.59 0.79
CA CYS A 230 28.78 -5.30 0.00
C CYS A 230 29.87 -5.01 1.03
N LEU A 231 30.68 -6.02 1.37
CA LEU A 231 31.93 -5.83 2.08
C LEU A 231 32.74 -4.88 1.19
N ALA A 232 32.68 -3.59 1.49
CA ALA A 232 33.61 -2.64 0.94
C ALA A 232 34.99 -3.23 1.23
N GLU A 233 35.69 -3.58 0.17
CA GLU A 233 36.92 -4.36 0.18
C GLU A 233 37.85 -3.83 1.29
N SER A 234 37.95 -4.58 2.38
CA SER A 234 38.97 -4.38 3.42
C SER A 234 40.38 -4.73 2.93
N ASN A 235 40.59 -4.79 1.61
CA ASN A 235 41.83 -5.15 0.94
C ASN A 235 42.19 -4.22 -0.26
N TYR A 236 41.70 -2.98 -0.34
CA TYR A 236 42.24 -1.99 -1.30
C TYR A 236 43.44 -1.22 -0.72
N GLY A 237 44.40 -1.97 -0.18
CA GLY A 237 45.78 -1.53 -0.12
C GLY A 237 46.41 -1.73 -1.50
N SER A 238 46.68 -0.64 -2.22
CA SER A 238 47.43 -0.59 -3.47
C SER A 238 46.71 -1.06 -4.75
N MET A 239 45.86 -0.22 -5.33
CA MET A 239 45.90 -0.06 -6.78
C MET A 239 45.51 1.35 -7.21
N ARG A 240 46.43 1.95 -7.96
CA ARG A 240 46.39 3.30 -8.51
C ARG A 240 45.29 3.41 -9.58
N LYS A 241 44.73 4.63 -9.69
CA LYS A 241 44.25 5.30 -10.91
C LYS A 241 44.04 4.39 -12.15
N ALA A 242 42.79 4.02 -12.39
CA ALA A 242 42.21 3.99 -13.73
C ALA A 242 40.68 3.89 -13.63
N ASP A 243 40.02 4.82 -14.31
CA ASP A 243 38.67 4.79 -14.87
C ASP A 243 37.46 4.78 -13.92
N GLY A 244 36.99 5.99 -13.63
CA GLY A 244 35.65 6.24 -13.13
C GLY A 244 34.59 5.90 -14.18
N ALA A 245 34.08 4.67 -14.14
CA ALA A 245 32.75 4.37 -14.61
C ALA A 245 31.76 4.70 -13.47
N ASN A 246 30.92 5.71 -13.71
CA ASN A 246 29.98 6.26 -12.75
C ASN A 246 28.93 5.19 -12.41
N ILE A 247 28.95 4.64 -11.19
CA ILE A 247 27.93 3.70 -10.70
C ILE A 247 26.51 4.30 -10.83
N ALA A 248 26.39 5.63 -10.76
CA ALA A 248 25.16 6.37 -10.99
C ALA A 248 24.61 6.32 -12.43
N ASP A 249 25.42 5.92 -13.41
CA ASP A 249 25.01 5.79 -14.82
C ASP A 249 24.49 4.38 -15.13
N VAL A 250 25.05 3.35 -14.48
CA VAL A 250 24.55 1.96 -14.59
C VAL A 250 23.15 1.86 -13.96
N ASP A 251 22.98 2.47 -12.79
CA ASP A 251 21.70 2.50 -12.06
C ASP A 251 20.64 3.30 -12.84
N ARG A 252 21.02 4.42 -13.47
CA ARG A 252 20.13 5.20 -14.35
C ARG A 252 19.70 4.45 -15.60
N GLN A 253 20.60 3.69 -16.23
CA GLN A 253 20.28 2.91 -17.42
C GLN A 253 19.37 1.73 -17.09
N GLN A 254 19.58 1.05 -15.97
CA GLN A 254 18.71 -0.03 -15.51
C GLN A 254 17.34 0.50 -15.09
N LEU A 255 17.27 1.61 -14.35
CA LEU A 255 16.01 2.28 -14.00
C LEU A 255 15.25 2.79 -15.24
N ALA A 256 15.97 3.28 -16.26
CA ALA A 256 15.35 3.71 -17.52
C ALA A 256 14.80 2.53 -18.34
N ALA A 257 15.51 1.41 -18.36
CA ALA A 257 15.06 0.18 -19.02
C ALA A 257 13.81 -0.40 -18.33
N ILE A 258 13.83 -0.47 -16.99
CA ILE A 258 12.69 -0.90 -16.18
C ILE A 258 11.50 0.05 -16.38
N SER A 259 11.72 1.37 -16.33
CA SER A 259 10.66 2.37 -16.54
C SER A 259 10.05 2.30 -17.95
N GLN A 260 10.84 2.04 -18.99
CA GLN A 260 10.31 1.83 -20.35
C GLN A 260 9.49 0.54 -20.46
N GLN A 261 9.96 -0.54 -19.83
CA GLN A 261 9.26 -1.81 -19.83
C GLN A 261 7.92 -1.69 -19.09
N VAL A 262 7.91 -1.04 -17.92
CA VAL A 262 6.70 -0.70 -17.16
C VAL A 262 5.75 0.20 -17.96
N LYS A 263 6.23 1.28 -18.59
CA LYS A 263 5.37 2.17 -19.41
C LYS A 263 4.73 1.45 -20.60
N SER A 264 5.43 0.48 -21.19
CA SER A 264 4.89 -0.33 -22.28
C SER A 264 3.78 -1.27 -21.80
N THR A 265 3.96 -1.88 -20.62
CA THR A 265 2.99 -2.78 -19.98
C THR A 265 1.76 -2.03 -19.44
N VAL A 266 1.95 -0.82 -18.88
CA VAL A 266 0.87 0.05 -18.38
C VAL A 266 -0.03 0.56 -19.52
N ARG A 267 0.53 0.84 -20.72
CA ARG A 267 -0.29 1.19 -21.89
C ARG A 267 -1.19 0.05 -22.34
N SER A 268 -0.77 -1.21 -22.19
CA SER A 268 -1.61 -2.39 -22.41
C SER A 268 -2.58 -2.67 -21.26
N ALA A 269 -2.26 -2.27 -20.02
CA ALA A 269 -3.10 -2.49 -18.84
C ALA A 269 -4.22 -1.46 -18.63
N LYS A 270 -4.16 -0.28 -19.27
CA LYS A 270 -5.21 0.76 -19.21
C LYS A 270 -6.58 0.31 -19.77
N VAL A 271 -6.61 -0.82 -20.48
CA VAL A 271 -7.84 -1.50 -20.96
C VAL A 271 -8.41 -2.48 -19.91
N SER A 272 -7.66 -2.77 -18.85
CA SER A 272 -7.98 -3.77 -17.82
C SER A 272 -8.21 -3.18 -16.41
N SER A 273 -8.00 -1.88 -16.20
CA SER A 273 -8.02 -1.22 -14.88
C SER A 273 -9.36 -1.29 -14.15
N ASP A 274 -10.50 -1.33 -14.85
CA ASP A 274 -11.84 -1.47 -14.25
C ASP A 274 -12.08 -2.83 -13.56
N LYS A 275 -11.23 -3.83 -13.79
CA LYS A 275 -11.33 -5.16 -13.15
C LYS A 275 -10.33 -5.37 -12.00
N ARG A 276 -9.28 -4.56 -11.90
CA ARG A 276 -8.09 -4.84 -11.05
C ARG A 276 -8.15 -4.25 -9.64
N LEU A 277 -8.96 -3.21 -9.43
CA LEU A 277 -9.27 -2.64 -8.10
C LEU A 277 -10.02 -3.62 -7.17
N LYS A 278 -10.32 -4.86 -7.59
CA LYS A 278 -11.25 -5.77 -6.91
C LYS A 278 -10.60 -6.90 -6.10
N ARG A 279 -9.27 -6.94 -5.97
CA ARG A 279 -8.56 -8.02 -5.25
C ARG A 279 -7.37 -7.49 -4.46
N ILE A 280 -7.58 -6.64 -3.46
CA ILE A 280 -6.51 -6.30 -2.52
C ILE A 280 -7.01 -6.63 -1.13
N LEU A 281 -7.07 -7.93 -0.79
CA LEU A 281 -7.20 -8.48 0.56
C LEU A 281 -7.31 -10.00 0.50
#